data_AF-A0A816XY94-F1
#
_entry.id   AF-A0A816XY94-F1
#
_cell.length_a   1.000
_cell.length_b   1.000
_cell.length_c   1.000
_cell.angle_alpha   90.00
_cell.angle_beta   90.00
_cell.angle_gamma   90.00
#
_symmetry.space_group_name_H-M   'P 1'
#
loop_
_entity.id
_entity.type
_entity.pdbx_description
1 polymer ?
#
loop_
_entity_poly.entity_id
_entity_poly.type
_entity_poly.pdbx_seq_one_letter_code
_entity_poly.pdbx_strand_id
1 'polypeptide(L)'
;NIPANAKWAQNGVTIAGGNEEGGATNQLHYPYGLFVDDDQTLVITDYGNNRIMQWKNGDTTNGQVVAGGHGEGSGLNQLDRPTDVLIDKETDSLIICDWGNQRVVRWSLRSGTTQGELLIDNITCLGLAMNEQRYLYVSDIGKNEVRRYQLGEKNGTLAAGGNGAGDELNQLNSPTYLFVDRQQNVYVSDHNNHRVMKWDKGAKEGIVVAGGQGYGSALTQLSYPNGLFVDRLGALYVADHENHRVMRWTQGDKKQGTVIVGGNGSGAEANQFNFPTVRASKSGKCTAGKHHVFLNEVLRQLVGRKFLLLLDSWKTQADLTKFRAVFPNQDSQLLIFPEGSTGYIQPQDISLFRSWRFIHEKIEHYVRINHTEMTISDRQYFIHIHSLIHDQLSAPQF
;
A
#
# COMPACT_ATOMS: atom_id res chain seq x y z
N ASN A 1 5.47 -10.83 0.65
CA ASN A 1 5.40 -12.12 -0.07
C ASN A 1 4.82 -13.18 0.86
N ILE A 2 3.53 -13.48 0.75
CA ILE A 2 2.90 -14.61 1.47
C ILE A 2 2.81 -15.79 0.50
N PRO A 3 3.59 -16.87 0.67
CA PRO A 3 3.55 -18.07 -0.19
C PRO A 3 2.14 -18.65 -0.37
N ALA A 4 1.88 -19.34 -1.49
CA ALA A 4 0.61 -20.02 -1.75
C ALA A 4 0.22 -21.08 -0.71
N ASN A 5 1.23 -21.62 -0.02
CA ASN A 5 1.11 -22.65 1.00
C ASN A 5 1.54 -22.14 2.39
N ALA A 6 1.59 -20.82 2.58
CA ALA A 6 1.96 -20.26 3.87
C ALA A 6 0.98 -20.75 4.94
N LYS A 7 1.50 -21.45 5.95
CA LYS A 7 0.76 -21.76 7.16
C LYS A 7 1.16 -20.73 8.21
N TRP A 8 0.17 -20.09 8.83
CA TRP A 8 0.41 -19.17 9.93
C TRP A 8 1.07 -19.94 11.08
N ALA A 9 2.18 -19.40 11.60
CA ALA A 9 2.96 -20.05 12.67
C ALA A 9 2.22 -20.06 14.02
N GLN A 10 1.25 -19.16 14.19
CA GLN A 10 0.44 -19.01 15.38
C GLN A 10 -0.97 -18.56 15.00
N ASN A 11 -1.91 -18.70 15.94
CA ASN A 11 -3.24 -18.12 15.83
C ASN A 11 -3.17 -16.58 15.75
N GLY A 12 -4.18 -15.96 15.16
CA GLY A 12 -4.31 -14.50 15.16
C GLY A 12 -4.30 -13.97 16.59
N VAL A 13 -3.62 -12.85 16.81
CA VAL A 13 -3.60 -12.13 18.09
C VAL A 13 -4.28 -10.79 17.91
N THR A 14 -5.03 -10.37 18.92
CA THR A 14 -5.65 -9.04 18.91
C THR A 14 -4.59 -7.98 19.19
N ILE A 15 -4.41 -7.05 18.25
CA ILE A 15 -3.42 -5.97 18.33
C ILE A 15 -4.04 -4.58 18.54
N ALA A 16 -5.36 -4.46 18.37
CA ALA A 16 -6.14 -3.25 18.63
C ALA A 16 -7.60 -3.65 18.92
N GLY A 17 -8.27 -2.91 19.80
CA GLY A 17 -9.62 -3.23 20.25
C GLY A 17 -9.69 -4.56 21.03
N GLY A 18 -10.74 -5.35 20.81
CA GLY A 18 -10.87 -6.71 21.34
C GLY A 18 -11.64 -6.88 22.66
N ASN A 19 -12.15 -5.80 23.24
CA ASN A 19 -12.84 -5.83 24.53
C ASN A 19 -14.36 -5.62 24.37
N GLU A 20 -14.96 -6.41 23.48
CA GLU A 20 -16.35 -6.26 23.04
C GLU A 20 -16.59 -4.96 22.24
N GLU A 21 -17.79 -4.87 21.67
CA GLU A 21 -18.26 -3.68 20.99
C GLU A 21 -18.54 -2.56 22.01
N GLY A 22 -18.05 -1.35 21.74
CA GLY A 22 -18.30 -0.23 22.63
C GLY A 22 -17.45 1.01 22.36
N GLY A 23 -17.58 2.00 23.24
CA GLY A 23 -16.97 3.33 23.10
C GLY A 23 -15.73 3.58 23.97
N ALA A 24 -15.28 2.61 24.79
CA ALA A 24 -14.07 2.77 25.59
C ALA A 24 -12.80 2.86 24.71
N THR A 25 -11.67 3.27 25.27
CA THR A 25 -10.40 3.41 24.54
C THR A 25 -9.80 2.08 24.07
N ASN A 26 -10.26 0.96 24.64
CA ASN A 26 -9.87 -0.40 24.29
C ASN A 26 -10.97 -1.15 23.52
N GLN A 27 -12.02 -0.44 23.07
CA GLN A 27 -13.18 -0.94 22.34
C GLN A 27 -13.33 -0.25 20.99
N LEU A 28 -14.02 -0.91 20.06
CA LEU A 28 -14.37 -0.40 18.74
C LEU A 28 -15.84 -0.76 18.44
N HIS A 29 -16.49 0.00 17.58
CA HIS A 29 -17.87 -0.17 17.14
C HIS A 29 -17.93 -0.06 15.60
N TYR A 30 -18.14 -1.20 14.93
CA TYR A 30 -18.11 -1.35 13.47
C TYR A 30 -16.87 -0.76 12.76
N PRO A 31 -15.63 -1.05 13.20
CA PRO A 31 -14.44 -0.48 12.56
C PRO A 31 -14.39 -0.81 11.07
N TYR A 32 -14.13 0.19 10.22
CA TYR A 32 -14.27 0.06 8.75
C TYR A 32 -12.93 0.22 8.02
N GLY A 33 -12.20 1.29 8.31
CA GLY A 33 -10.92 1.64 7.71
C GLY A 33 -9.76 1.36 8.66
N LEU A 34 -8.63 0.96 8.08
CA LEU A 34 -7.37 0.69 8.79
C LEU A 34 -6.20 1.20 7.96
N PHE A 35 -5.33 1.97 8.61
CA PHE A 35 -4.01 2.32 8.12
C PHE A 35 -2.95 1.80 9.09
N VAL A 36 -1.87 1.25 8.54
CA VAL A 36 -0.72 0.73 9.32
C VAL A 36 0.51 1.53 8.94
N ASP A 37 1.13 2.23 9.88
CA ASP A 37 2.34 3.01 9.59
C ASP A 37 3.62 2.16 9.63
N ASP A 38 4.74 2.74 9.17
CA ASP A 38 6.07 2.13 9.06
C ASP A 38 6.63 1.61 10.38
N ASP A 39 6.22 2.23 11.49
CA ASP A 39 6.55 1.85 12.86
C ASP A 39 5.54 0.85 13.46
N GLN A 40 4.61 0.36 12.62
CA GLN A 40 3.47 -0.49 12.96
C GLN A 40 2.43 0.19 13.88
N THR A 41 2.40 1.52 13.91
CA THR A 41 1.26 2.25 14.48
C THR A 41 0.01 1.98 13.65
N LEU A 42 -1.08 1.62 14.31
CA LEU A 42 -2.37 1.36 13.70
C LEU A 42 -3.25 2.60 13.86
N VAL A 43 -3.89 3.04 12.77
CA VAL A 43 -4.92 4.07 12.79
C VAL A 43 -6.20 3.46 12.22
N ILE A 44 -7.26 3.46 13.00
CA ILE A 44 -8.51 2.77 12.71
C ILE A 44 -9.65 3.78 12.68
N THR A 45 -10.51 3.69 11.67
CA THR A 45 -11.78 4.41 11.71
C THR A 45 -12.77 3.61 12.56
N ASP A 46 -13.16 4.18 13.69
CA ASP A 46 -14.13 3.60 14.59
C ASP A 46 -15.52 4.14 14.22
N TYR A 47 -16.03 3.62 13.09
CA TYR A 47 -17.18 4.12 12.34
C TYR A 47 -18.38 4.43 13.23
N GLY A 48 -18.81 3.47 14.05
CA GLY A 48 -20.00 3.58 14.88
C GLY A 48 -19.84 4.54 16.07
N ASN A 49 -18.59 4.89 16.42
CA ASN A 49 -18.27 5.84 17.48
C ASN A 49 -17.83 7.21 16.93
N ASN A 50 -17.89 7.44 15.61
CA ASN A 50 -17.61 8.73 14.98
C ASN A 50 -16.23 9.31 15.35
N ARG A 51 -15.21 8.45 15.36
CA ARG A 51 -13.85 8.82 15.78
C ARG A 51 -12.77 8.03 15.04
N ILE A 52 -11.55 8.57 15.08
CA ILE A 52 -10.35 7.88 14.63
C ILE A 52 -9.53 7.48 15.85
N MET A 53 -9.16 6.21 15.93
CA MET A 53 -8.40 5.64 17.02
C MET A 53 -6.99 5.28 16.56
N GLN A 54 -6.00 5.46 17.44
CA GLN A 54 -4.61 5.10 17.19
C GLN A 54 -4.09 4.13 18.26
N TRP A 55 -3.41 3.06 17.83
CA TRP A 55 -2.62 2.18 18.70
C TRP A 55 -1.16 2.20 18.26
N LYS A 56 -0.24 2.34 19.20
CA LYS A 56 1.20 2.23 18.91
C LYS A 56 1.59 0.76 18.89
N ASN A 57 2.63 0.44 18.13
CA ASN A 57 3.16 -0.92 18.09
C ASN A 57 3.50 -1.43 19.50
N GLY A 58 3.02 -2.63 19.81
CA GLY A 58 3.22 -3.29 21.10
C GLY A 58 2.30 -2.83 22.24
N ASP A 59 1.56 -1.74 22.08
CA ASP A 59 0.50 -1.36 23.03
C ASP A 59 -0.83 -1.95 22.57
N THR A 60 -1.32 -2.96 23.27
CA THR A 60 -2.61 -3.60 23.00
C THR A 60 -3.67 -3.24 24.03
N THR A 61 -3.34 -2.40 25.02
CA THR A 61 -4.22 -2.19 26.19
C THR A 61 -5.24 -1.12 25.91
N ASN A 62 -4.82 0.08 25.47
CA ASN A 62 -5.71 1.21 25.20
C ASN A 62 -5.25 1.98 23.97
N GLY A 63 -6.19 2.32 23.11
CA GLY A 63 -5.97 3.25 22.00
C GLY A 63 -6.14 4.70 22.43
N GLN A 64 -5.76 5.60 21.55
CA GLN A 64 -5.92 7.04 21.71
C GLN A 64 -6.85 7.60 20.64
N VAL A 65 -7.80 8.45 21.03
CA VAL A 65 -8.60 9.21 20.06
C VAL A 65 -7.71 10.29 19.45
N VAL A 66 -7.51 10.25 18.14
CA VAL A 66 -6.64 11.18 17.40
C VAL A 66 -7.40 12.15 16.48
N ALA A 67 -8.67 11.87 16.21
CA ALA A 67 -9.60 12.77 15.54
C ALA A 67 -11.05 12.40 15.88
N GLY A 68 -11.95 13.38 15.86
CA GLY A 68 -13.36 13.20 16.24
C GLY A 68 -13.56 12.90 17.73
N GLY A 69 -14.56 12.08 18.07
CA GLY A 69 -14.85 11.69 19.46
C GLY A 69 -15.67 12.71 20.27
N HIS A 70 -16.26 13.71 19.60
CA HIS A 70 -17.16 14.71 20.20
C HIS A 70 -18.63 14.48 19.81
N GLY A 71 -19.00 13.20 19.63
CA GLY A 71 -20.31 12.78 19.13
C GLY A 71 -20.47 12.94 17.61
N GLU A 72 -21.60 12.45 17.10
CA GLU A 72 -22.01 12.63 15.71
C GLU A 72 -22.27 14.11 15.42
N GLY A 73 -21.80 14.59 14.27
CA GLY A 73 -22.14 15.92 13.79
C GLY A 73 -21.27 16.38 12.62
N SER A 74 -21.61 17.55 12.09
CA SER A 74 -20.99 18.12 10.89
C SER A 74 -19.99 19.25 11.18
N GLY A 75 -19.78 19.60 12.45
CA GLY A 75 -18.73 20.52 12.86
C GLY A 75 -17.35 20.02 12.41
N LEU A 76 -16.39 20.92 12.20
CA LEU A 76 -15.02 20.52 11.82
C LEU A 76 -14.28 19.81 12.96
N ASN A 77 -14.77 19.92 14.19
CA ASN A 77 -14.32 19.15 15.36
C ASN A 77 -15.11 17.82 15.53
N GLN A 78 -16.00 17.47 14.62
CA GLN A 78 -16.81 16.26 14.66
C GLN A 78 -16.62 15.44 13.39
N LEU A 79 -16.88 14.15 13.49
CA LEU A 79 -16.97 13.22 12.37
C LEU A 79 -18.36 12.56 12.41
N ASP A 80 -18.78 12.02 11.28
CA ASP A 80 -19.97 11.19 11.15
C ASP A 80 -19.63 9.99 10.28
N ARG A 81 -19.54 8.82 10.92
CA ARG A 81 -19.33 7.52 10.28
C ARG A 81 -18.11 7.49 9.37
N PRO A 82 -16.90 7.77 9.88
CA PRO A 82 -15.70 7.77 9.06
C PRO A 82 -15.39 6.37 8.52
N THR A 83 -15.18 6.25 7.21
CA THR A 83 -15.04 4.95 6.51
C THR A 83 -13.59 4.60 6.20
N ASP A 84 -12.73 5.59 6.00
CA ASP A 84 -11.32 5.35 5.71
C ASP A 84 -10.41 6.48 6.20
N VAL A 85 -9.15 6.15 6.44
CA VAL A 85 -8.14 7.08 6.96
C VAL A 85 -6.77 6.74 6.40
N LEU A 86 -5.94 7.77 6.19
CA LEU A 86 -4.52 7.61 5.90
C LEU A 86 -3.69 8.69 6.61
N ILE A 87 -2.40 8.43 6.81
CA ILE A 87 -1.45 9.41 7.35
C ILE A 87 -0.73 10.11 6.21
N ASP A 88 -0.78 11.44 6.18
CA ASP A 88 0.11 12.30 5.40
C ASP A 88 1.33 12.69 6.24
N LYS A 89 2.43 11.95 6.08
CA LYS A 89 3.68 12.18 6.82
C LYS A 89 4.35 13.51 6.51
N GLU A 90 4.15 14.05 5.31
CA GLU A 90 4.76 15.32 4.93
C GLU A 90 4.16 16.49 5.70
N THR A 91 2.91 16.34 6.13
CA THR A 91 2.20 17.39 6.86
C THR A 91 1.83 17.04 8.29
N ASP A 92 2.18 15.83 8.73
CA ASP A 92 1.87 15.28 10.05
C ASP A 92 0.37 15.41 10.34
N SER A 93 -0.44 14.80 9.47
CA SER A 93 -1.89 14.91 9.49
C SER A 93 -2.54 13.62 9.04
N LEU A 94 -3.76 13.38 9.52
CA LEU A 94 -4.69 12.38 9.00
C LEU A 94 -5.45 12.96 7.82
N ILE A 95 -5.73 12.15 6.81
CA ILE A 95 -6.73 12.42 5.79
C ILE A 95 -7.85 11.40 6.02
N ILE A 96 -9.05 11.90 6.28
CA ILE A 96 -10.17 11.10 6.76
C ILE A 96 -11.31 11.25 5.76
N CYS A 97 -11.85 10.13 5.35
CA CYS A 97 -13.12 10.09 4.65
C CYS A 97 -14.25 10.10 5.69
N ASP A 98 -14.99 11.20 5.71
CA ASP A 98 -16.07 11.48 6.67
C ASP A 98 -17.41 11.28 5.95
N TRP A 99 -17.76 10.00 5.77
CA TRP A 99 -18.81 9.55 4.84
C TRP A 99 -20.18 10.15 5.12
N GLY A 100 -20.61 10.17 6.39
CA GLY A 100 -21.92 10.71 6.78
C GLY A 100 -22.05 12.20 6.48
N ASN A 101 -20.94 12.93 6.61
CA ASN A 101 -20.84 14.34 6.25
C ASN A 101 -20.50 14.60 4.77
N GLN A 102 -20.35 13.56 3.95
CA GLN A 102 -20.05 13.63 2.51
C GLN A 102 -18.83 14.51 2.17
N ARG A 103 -17.76 14.34 2.94
CA ARG A 103 -16.55 15.15 2.82
C ARG A 103 -15.27 14.35 3.08
N VAL A 104 -14.15 14.90 2.62
CA VAL A 104 -12.81 14.49 3.06
C VAL A 104 -12.22 15.63 3.87
N VAL A 105 -11.74 15.31 5.07
CA VAL A 105 -11.11 16.27 5.98
C VAL A 105 -9.66 15.91 6.24
N ARG A 106 -8.85 16.93 6.52
CA ARG A 106 -7.49 16.78 7.02
C ARG A 106 -7.46 17.15 8.50
N TRP A 107 -6.88 16.29 9.32
CA TRP A 107 -6.78 16.53 10.76
C TRP A 107 -5.30 16.54 11.17
N SER A 108 -4.79 17.67 11.66
CA SER A 108 -3.38 17.72 12.07
C SER A 108 -3.15 16.90 13.34
N LEU A 109 -2.06 16.13 13.36
CA LEU A 109 -1.61 15.36 14.53
C LEU A 109 -0.76 16.21 15.50
N ARG A 110 -0.51 17.48 15.16
CA ARG A 110 0.25 18.40 16.00
C ARG A 110 -0.55 18.76 17.25
N SER A 111 0.17 18.92 18.36
CA SER A 111 -0.42 19.28 19.65
C SER A 111 -1.23 20.59 19.57
N GLY A 112 -2.40 20.60 20.19
CA GLY A 112 -3.32 21.75 20.20
C GLY A 112 -4.33 21.79 19.05
N THR A 113 -4.29 20.83 18.12
CA THR A 113 -5.31 20.70 17.07
C THR A 113 -6.62 20.17 17.67
N THR A 114 -7.71 20.92 17.50
CA THR A 114 -9.04 20.58 18.04
C THR A 114 -10.09 20.35 16.95
N GLN A 115 -9.76 20.62 15.68
CA GLN A 115 -10.66 20.48 14.54
C GLN A 115 -9.88 20.14 13.27
N GLY A 116 -10.55 19.52 12.31
CA GLY A 116 -10.05 19.29 10.97
C GLY A 116 -10.24 20.48 10.04
N GLU A 117 -9.66 20.35 8.85
CA GLU A 117 -9.77 21.26 7.71
C GLU A 117 -10.49 20.53 6.57
N LEU A 118 -11.49 21.18 5.96
CA LEU A 118 -12.18 20.63 4.79
C LEU A 118 -11.23 20.59 3.59
N LEU A 119 -11.06 19.42 2.98
CA LEU A 119 -10.30 19.25 1.73
C LEU A 119 -11.21 19.15 0.51
N ILE A 120 -12.24 18.30 0.60
CA ILE A 120 -13.16 17.98 -0.50
C ILE A 120 -14.57 17.91 0.08
N ASP A 121 -15.53 18.56 -0.56
CA ASP A 121 -16.97 18.49 -0.23
C ASP A 121 -17.75 17.75 -1.32
N ASN A 122 -19.03 17.46 -1.05
CA ASN A 122 -19.96 16.83 -1.99
C ASN A 122 -19.41 15.51 -2.58
N ILE A 123 -18.84 14.68 -1.71
CA ILE A 123 -18.23 13.41 -2.07
C ILE A 123 -18.71 12.32 -1.12
N THR A 124 -19.33 11.27 -1.66
CA THR A 124 -19.74 10.10 -0.85
C THR A 124 -18.56 9.13 -0.82
N CYS A 125 -17.53 9.49 -0.05
CA CYS A 125 -16.27 8.76 -0.07
C CYS A 125 -16.33 7.42 0.70
N LEU A 126 -15.64 6.39 0.22
CA LEU A 126 -15.50 5.09 0.93
C LEU A 126 -14.05 4.64 1.07
N GLY A 127 -13.19 5.01 0.13
CA GLY A 127 -11.80 4.61 0.10
C GLY A 127 -10.88 5.76 -0.29
N LEU A 128 -9.73 5.79 0.37
CA LEU A 128 -8.65 6.73 0.14
C LEU A 128 -7.38 5.97 -0.27
N ALA A 129 -6.59 6.58 -1.14
CA ALA A 129 -5.18 6.22 -1.32
C ALA A 129 -4.38 7.48 -1.64
N MET A 130 -3.11 7.49 -1.28
CA MET A 130 -2.18 8.56 -1.67
C MET A 130 -0.93 7.95 -2.28
N ASN A 131 -0.47 8.53 -3.40
CA ASN A 131 0.78 8.11 -4.03
C ASN A 131 1.98 8.91 -3.51
N GLU A 132 3.19 8.51 -3.91
CA GLU A 132 4.44 9.15 -3.49
C GLU A 132 4.57 10.61 -3.97
N GLN A 133 3.83 10.99 -5.02
CA GLN A 133 3.72 12.37 -5.51
C GLN A 133 2.63 13.19 -4.78
N ARG A 134 2.04 12.64 -3.72
CA ARG A 134 0.98 13.27 -2.90
C ARG A 134 -0.31 13.60 -3.66
N TYR A 135 -0.63 12.86 -4.71
CA TYR A 135 -1.98 12.85 -5.24
C TYR A 135 -2.86 11.97 -4.36
N LEU A 136 -3.98 12.54 -3.90
CA LEU A 136 -5.02 11.84 -3.16
C LEU A 136 -6.01 11.23 -4.16
N TYR A 137 -6.31 9.95 -4.01
CA TYR A 137 -7.32 9.25 -4.79
C TYR A 137 -8.48 8.91 -3.86
N VAL A 138 -9.69 9.23 -4.28
CA VAL A 138 -10.90 9.03 -3.50
C VAL A 138 -11.93 8.31 -4.36
N SER A 139 -12.45 7.19 -3.87
CA SER A 139 -13.63 6.56 -4.46
C SER A 139 -14.88 7.30 -4.00
N ASP A 140 -15.75 7.65 -4.95
CA ASP A 140 -17.04 8.28 -4.71
C ASP A 140 -18.13 7.29 -5.12
N ILE A 141 -18.80 6.68 -4.13
CA ILE A 141 -19.86 5.70 -4.40
C ILE A 141 -21.12 6.37 -4.96
N GLY A 142 -21.37 7.64 -4.63
CA GLY A 142 -22.54 8.38 -5.11
C GLY A 142 -22.44 8.69 -6.60
N LYS A 143 -21.21 8.83 -7.11
CA LYS A 143 -20.93 9.12 -8.53
C LYS A 143 -20.38 7.93 -9.31
N ASN A 144 -20.14 6.78 -8.67
CA ASN A 144 -19.58 5.57 -9.28
C ASN A 144 -18.26 5.84 -10.00
N GLU A 145 -17.35 6.55 -9.33
CA GLU A 145 -16.07 6.94 -9.91
C GLU A 145 -14.95 6.98 -8.86
N VAL A 146 -13.71 7.01 -9.35
CA VAL A 146 -12.54 7.36 -8.53
C VAL A 146 -11.94 8.63 -9.10
N ARG A 147 -11.72 9.63 -8.25
CA ARG A 147 -11.05 10.89 -8.62
C ARG A 147 -9.69 11.01 -7.96
N ARG A 148 -8.76 11.61 -8.68
CA ARG A 148 -7.42 12.00 -8.23
C ARG A 148 -7.38 13.50 -8.00
N TYR A 149 -6.91 13.93 -6.84
CA TYR A 149 -6.78 15.32 -6.43
C TYR A 149 -5.32 15.64 -6.15
N GLN A 150 -4.84 16.76 -6.67
CA GLN A 150 -3.66 17.40 -6.13
C GLN A 150 -4.03 18.23 -4.90
N LEU A 151 -3.10 18.43 -3.96
CA LEU A 151 -3.34 19.30 -2.81
C LEU A 151 -3.81 20.70 -3.25
N GLY A 152 -4.96 21.13 -2.74
CA GLY A 152 -5.60 22.41 -3.08
C GLY A 152 -6.56 22.36 -4.28
N GLU A 153 -6.62 21.24 -5.00
CA GLU A 153 -7.59 21.02 -6.09
C GLU A 153 -8.97 20.64 -5.51
N LYS A 154 -10.04 21.30 -5.98
CA LYS A 154 -11.40 21.03 -5.50
C LYS A 154 -12.15 19.97 -6.30
N ASN A 155 -11.95 19.92 -7.62
CA ASN A 155 -12.78 19.09 -8.51
C ASN A 155 -12.16 17.72 -8.81
N GLY A 156 -10.84 17.61 -8.70
CA GLY A 156 -10.11 16.40 -9.06
C GLY A 156 -10.19 16.06 -10.56
N THR A 157 -9.30 15.17 -10.98
CA THR A 157 -9.30 14.53 -12.30
C THR A 157 -9.89 13.12 -12.19
N LEU A 158 -10.75 12.71 -13.13
CA LEU A 158 -11.26 11.34 -13.20
C LEU A 158 -10.11 10.34 -13.39
N ALA A 159 -10.08 9.29 -12.58
CA ALA A 159 -9.06 8.25 -12.60
C ALA A 159 -9.61 6.85 -12.95
N ALA A 160 -10.89 6.58 -12.62
CA ALA A 160 -11.60 5.36 -13.02
C ALA A 160 -13.13 5.58 -12.98
N GLY A 161 -13.87 4.85 -13.82
CA GLY A 161 -15.34 4.95 -13.91
C GLY A 161 -15.83 6.26 -14.54
N GLY A 162 -16.85 6.88 -13.93
CA GLY A 162 -17.38 8.19 -14.35
C GLY A 162 -18.40 8.16 -15.49
N ASN A 163 -18.81 6.97 -15.95
CA ASN A 163 -19.83 6.78 -17.00
C ASN A 163 -21.15 6.23 -16.44
N GLY A 164 -21.48 6.58 -15.20
CA GLY A 164 -22.65 6.07 -14.47
C GLY A 164 -22.43 4.67 -13.88
N ALA A 165 -23.43 4.22 -13.12
CA ALA A 165 -23.45 2.86 -12.56
C ALA A 165 -23.67 1.82 -13.66
N GLY A 166 -22.82 0.80 -13.73
CA GLY A 166 -22.96 -0.32 -14.67
C GLY A 166 -21.75 -1.25 -14.64
N ASP A 167 -21.77 -2.30 -15.46
CA ASP A 167 -20.78 -3.38 -15.51
C ASP A 167 -19.93 -3.39 -16.79
N GLU A 168 -20.09 -2.40 -17.67
CA GLU A 168 -19.18 -2.18 -18.79
C GLU A 168 -17.76 -1.85 -18.31
N LEU A 169 -16.75 -1.99 -19.17
CA LEU A 169 -15.34 -1.79 -18.80
C LEU A 169 -14.99 -0.33 -18.47
N ASN A 170 -15.82 0.63 -18.89
CA ASN A 170 -15.70 2.05 -18.56
C ASN A 170 -16.60 2.50 -17.40
N GLN A 171 -17.30 1.56 -16.75
CA GLN A 171 -18.22 1.81 -15.65
C GLN A 171 -17.77 1.14 -14.35
N LEU A 172 -18.27 1.66 -13.25
CA LEU A 172 -18.15 1.11 -11.90
C LEU A 172 -19.55 1.09 -11.28
N ASN A 173 -19.76 0.28 -10.24
CA ASN A 173 -21.01 0.23 -9.50
C ASN A 173 -20.71 0.10 -7.99
N SER A 174 -20.92 1.20 -7.27
CA SER A 174 -20.54 1.39 -5.87
C SER A 174 -19.06 1.05 -5.59
N PRO A 175 -18.09 1.74 -6.22
CA PRO A 175 -16.68 1.47 -5.99
C PRO A 175 -16.26 1.78 -4.55
N THR A 176 -15.80 0.78 -3.81
CA THR A 176 -15.50 0.93 -2.38
C THR A 176 -14.04 1.26 -2.13
N TYR A 177 -13.17 0.27 -1.93
CA TYR A 177 -11.77 0.49 -1.58
C TYR A 177 -10.91 0.51 -2.84
N LEU A 178 -9.78 1.23 -2.77
CA LEU A 178 -8.85 1.37 -3.89
C LEU A 178 -7.39 1.26 -3.46
N PHE A 179 -6.55 0.86 -4.41
CA PHE A 179 -5.09 0.87 -4.31
C PHE A 179 -4.52 1.52 -5.56
N VAL A 180 -3.47 2.33 -5.38
CA VAL A 180 -2.77 2.98 -6.49
C VAL A 180 -1.34 2.48 -6.50
N ASP A 181 -0.87 1.93 -7.61
CA ASP A 181 0.52 1.45 -7.73
C ASP A 181 1.51 2.59 -8.04
N ARG A 182 2.81 2.27 -8.23
CA ARG A 182 3.84 3.29 -8.52
C ARG A 182 3.72 3.87 -9.93
N GLN A 183 3.07 3.15 -10.86
CA GLN A 183 2.77 3.60 -12.21
C GLN A 183 1.49 4.47 -12.24
N GLN A 184 0.86 4.68 -11.09
CA GLN A 184 -0.42 5.37 -10.93
C GLN A 184 -1.59 4.63 -11.58
N ASN A 185 -1.47 3.30 -11.74
CA ASN A 185 -2.63 2.48 -12.07
C ASN A 185 -3.52 2.36 -10.83
N VAL A 186 -4.83 2.41 -11.04
CA VAL A 186 -5.83 2.39 -9.98
C VAL A 186 -6.53 1.04 -9.98
N TYR A 187 -6.42 0.31 -8.89
CA TYR A 187 -7.16 -0.90 -8.60
C TYR A 187 -8.35 -0.53 -7.72
N VAL A 188 -9.54 -0.97 -8.11
CA VAL A 188 -10.81 -0.61 -7.45
C VAL A 188 -11.65 -1.85 -7.21
N SER A 189 -12.15 -2.00 -6.00
CA SER A 189 -13.21 -2.96 -5.69
C SER A 189 -14.52 -2.44 -6.28
N ASP A 190 -14.93 -3.06 -7.39
CA ASP A 190 -16.19 -2.77 -8.05
C ASP A 190 -17.28 -3.61 -7.40
N HIS A 191 -17.68 -3.15 -6.21
CA HIS A 191 -18.35 -3.93 -5.16
C HIS A 191 -19.62 -4.64 -5.65
N ASN A 192 -20.53 -3.89 -6.25
CA ASN A 192 -21.81 -4.42 -6.72
C ASN A 192 -21.69 -5.25 -8.00
N ASN A 193 -20.58 -5.12 -8.73
CA ASN A 193 -20.29 -5.95 -9.91
C ASN A 193 -19.45 -7.19 -9.59
N HIS A 194 -19.13 -7.42 -8.31
CA HIS A 194 -18.44 -8.62 -7.83
C HIS A 194 -17.10 -8.88 -8.54
N ARG A 195 -16.35 -7.80 -8.74
CA ARG A 195 -15.07 -7.84 -9.44
C ARG A 195 -14.10 -6.81 -8.88
N VAL A 196 -12.82 -6.99 -9.18
CA VAL A 196 -11.81 -5.95 -9.02
C VAL A 196 -11.35 -5.53 -10.40
N MET A 197 -11.35 -4.22 -10.61
CA MET A 197 -10.98 -3.61 -11.88
C MET A 197 -9.67 -2.83 -11.71
N LYS A 198 -8.82 -2.84 -12.74
CA LYS A 198 -7.59 -2.05 -12.83
C LYS A 198 -7.71 -1.06 -13.99
N TRP A 199 -7.49 0.22 -13.73
CA TRP A 199 -7.30 1.24 -14.76
C TRP A 199 -5.83 1.63 -14.83
N ASP A 200 -5.24 1.54 -16.01
CA ASP A 200 -3.94 2.15 -16.25
C ASP A 200 -4.07 3.67 -16.27
N LYS A 201 -2.99 4.39 -15.94
CA LYS A 201 -3.01 5.86 -15.88
C LYS A 201 -3.49 6.45 -17.22
N GLY A 202 -4.62 7.16 -17.18
CA GLY A 202 -5.21 7.83 -18.36
C GLY A 202 -6.02 6.90 -19.28
N ALA A 203 -6.22 5.64 -18.90
CA ALA A 203 -7.08 4.71 -19.62
C ALA A 203 -8.56 5.17 -19.56
N LYS A 204 -9.29 4.94 -20.65
CA LYS A 204 -10.74 5.21 -20.73
C LYS A 204 -11.58 4.05 -20.20
N GLU A 205 -11.01 2.86 -20.18
CA GLU A 205 -11.63 1.60 -19.76
C GLU A 205 -10.66 0.85 -18.86
N GLY A 206 -11.20 0.03 -17.97
CA GLY A 206 -10.44 -0.81 -17.07
C GLY A 206 -10.34 -2.24 -17.58
N ILE A 207 -9.60 -3.04 -16.85
CA ILE A 207 -9.51 -4.49 -17.05
C ILE A 207 -9.91 -5.21 -15.78
N VAL A 208 -10.67 -6.30 -15.92
CA VAL A 208 -10.99 -7.19 -14.80
C VAL A 208 -9.73 -7.94 -14.39
N VAL A 209 -9.29 -7.77 -13.14
CA VAL A 209 -8.08 -8.41 -12.59
C VAL A 209 -8.38 -9.45 -11.52
N ALA A 210 -9.59 -9.46 -10.96
CA ALA A 210 -10.11 -10.54 -10.11
C ALA A 210 -11.64 -10.60 -10.18
N GLY A 211 -12.20 -11.79 -10.00
CA GLY A 211 -13.65 -12.01 -10.11
C GLY A 211 -14.18 -11.82 -11.53
N GLY A 212 -15.37 -11.23 -11.66
CA GLY A 212 -15.99 -10.93 -12.95
C GLY A 212 -16.61 -12.14 -13.67
N GLN A 213 -16.85 -13.24 -12.95
CA GLN A 213 -17.64 -14.39 -13.41
C GLN A 213 -18.99 -14.45 -12.67
N GLY A 214 -19.54 -13.27 -12.37
CA GLY A 214 -20.77 -13.10 -11.58
C GLY A 214 -20.58 -13.30 -10.08
N TYR A 215 -21.68 -13.08 -9.35
CA TYR A 215 -21.81 -13.35 -7.92
C TYR A 215 -21.61 -14.83 -7.61
N GLY A 216 -20.78 -15.15 -6.60
CA GLY A 216 -20.67 -16.51 -6.08
C GLY A 216 -19.41 -16.75 -5.27
N SER A 217 -19.14 -18.02 -4.96
CA SER A 217 -18.05 -18.46 -4.08
C SER A 217 -17.00 -19.34 -4.76
N ALA A 218 -17.11 -19.57 -6.07
CA ALA A 218 -16.08 -20.27 -6.84
C ALA A 218 -14.74 -19.50 -6.80
N LEU A 219 -13.62 -20.16 -7.11
CA LEU A 219 -12.30 -19.51 -7.12
C LEU A 219 -12.16 -18.43 -8.21
N THR A 220 -13.04 -18.42 -9.21
CA THR A 220 -13.14 -17.40 -10.26
C THR A 220 -14.15 -16.29 -9.92
N GLN A 221 -14.90 -16.42 -8.82
CA GLN A 221 -15.96 -15.52 -8.41
C GLN A 221 -15.60 -14.77 -7.13
N LEU A 222 -16.28 -13.65 -6.93
CA LEU A 222 -16.26 -12.86 -5.71
C LEU A 222 -17.71 -12.59 -5.30
N SER A 223 -17.89 -12.15 -4.06
CA SER A 223 -19.15 -11.74 -3.47
C SER A 223 -18.94 -10.44 -2.72
N TYR A 224 -19.38 -9.34 -3.33
CA TYR A 224 -19.29 -7.98 -2.80
C TYR A 224 -17.89 -7.60 -2.30
N PRO A 225 -16.83 -7.66 -3.15
CA PRO A 225 -15.47 -7.38 -2.70
C PRO A 225 -15.38 -5.98 -2.09
N ASN A 226 -14.69 -5.87 -0.96
CA ASN A 226 -14.59 -4.61 -0.22
C ASN A 226 -13.14 -4.10 -0.24
N GLY A 227 -12.29 -4.52 0.69
CA GLY A 227 -10.88 -4.12 0.72
C GLY A 227 -9.99 -4.84 -0.31
N LEU A 228 -8.93 -4.17 -0.78
CA LEU A 228 -7.94 -4.76 -1.68
C LEU A 228 -6.52 -4.23 -1.40
N PHE A 229 -5.52 -5.04 -1.78
CA PHE A 229 -4.11 -4.67 -1.74
C PHE A 229 -3.35 -5.35 -2.88
N VAL A 230 -2.39 -4.66 -3.49
CA VAL A 230 -1.46 -5.26 -4.46
C VAL A 230 -0.05 -5.24 -3.85
N ASP A 231 0.55 -6.42 -3.72
CA ASP A 231 1.91 -6.54 -3.24
C ASP A 231 2.95 -6.11 -4.29
N ARG A 232 4.21 -6.05 -3.87
CA ARG A 232 5.33 -5.59 -4.73
C ARG A 232 5.65 -6.54 -5.88
N LEU A 233 5.17 -7.78 -5.83
CA LEU A 233 5.29 -8.75 -6.93
C LEU A 233 4.08 -8.68 -7.88
N GLY A 234 3.12 -7.78 -7.61
CA GLY A 234 1.90 -7.64 -8.39
C GLY A 234 0.81 -8.65 -8.02
N ALA A 235 0.94 -9.37 -6.91
CA ALA A 235 -0.13 -10.23 -6.42
C ALA A 235 -1.21 -9.38 -5.76
N LEU A 236 -2.45 -9.56 -6.21
CA LEU A 236 -3.63 -8.86 -5.72
C LEU A 236 -4.28 -9.71 -4.61
N TYR A 237 -4.52 -9.10 -3.47
CA TYR A 237 -5.25 -9.64 -2.33
C TYR A 237 -6.58 -8.91 -2.23
N VAL A 238 -7.68 -9.65 -2.17
CA VAL A 238 -9.04 -9.10 -2.14
C VAL A 238 -9.78 -9.68 -0.95
N ALA A 239 -10.43 -8.80 -0.19
CA ALA A 239 -11.40 -9.18 0.82
C ALA A 239 -12.70 -9.53 0.11
N ASP A 240 -12.98 -10.83 0.03
CA ASP A 240 -14.20 -11.38 -0.56
C ASP A 240 -15.28 -11.41 0.53
N HIS A 241 -15.85 -10.21 0.75
CA HIS A 241 -16.54 -9.77 1.96
C HIS A 241 -17.64 -10.74 2.42
N GLU A 242 -18.60 -11.03 1.55
CA GLU A 242 -19.75 -11.89 1.85
C GLU A 242 -19.41 -13.39 1.77
N ASN A 243 -18.25 -13.73 1.23
CA ASN A 243 -17.72 -15.09 1.30
C ASN A 243 -16.80 -15.31 2.52
N HIS A 244 -16.66 -14.31 3.40
CA HIS A 244 -15.93 -14.42 4.66
C HIS A 244 -14.49 -14.92 4.49
N ARG A 245 -13.82 -14.47 3.42
CA ARG A 245 -12.46 -14.94 3.06
C ARG A 245 -11.61 -13.84 2.44
N VAL A 246 -10.29 -14.05 2.48
CA VAL A 246 -9.32 -13.27 1.71
C VAL A 246 -8.74 -14.15 0.63
N MET A 247 -8.82 -13.67 -0.60
CA MET A 247 -8.37 -14.38 -1.78
C MET A 247 -7.18 -13.66 -2.42
N ARG A 248 -6.23 -14.42 -2.97
CA ARG A 248 -5.08 -13.90 -3.72
C ARG A 248 -5.14 -14.28 -5.19
N TRP A 249 -4.90 -13.32 -6.06
CA TRP A 249 -4.68 -13.48 -7.49
C TRP A 249 -3.24 -13.09 -7.82
N THR A 250 -2.61 -13.86 -8.70
CA THR A 250 -1.26 -13.58 -9.22
C THR A 250 -1.36 -13.29 -10.70
N GLN A 251 -0.57 -12.35 -11.21
CA GLN A 251 -0.47 -12.11 -12.65
C GLN A 251 0.02 -13.40 -13.37
N GLY A 252 -0.71 -13.84 -14.39
CA GLY A 252 -0.45 -15.07 -15.16
C GLY A 252 -1.71 -15.69 -15.76
N ASP A 253 -1.59 -16.83 -16.43
CA ASP A 253 -2.69 -17.49 -17.19
C ASP A 253 -3.86 -18.00 -16.31
N LYS A 254 -3.67 -18.08 -14.99
CA LYS A 254 -4.69 -18.57 -14.07
C LYS A 254 -5.70 -17.46 -13.78
N LYS A 255 -6.87 -17.54 -14.43
CA LYS A 255 -8.03 -16.67 -14.18
C LYS A 255 -8.79 -16.98 -12.87
N GLN A 256 -8.15 -17.61 -11.89
CA GLN A 256 -8.76 -17.98 -10.61
C GLN A 256 -7.87 -17.59 -9.43
N GLY A 257 -8.50 -17.24 -8.31
CA GLY A 257 -7.85 -16.91 -7.05
C GLY A 257 -7.46 -18.15 -6.24
N THR A 258 -6.77 -17.89 -5.13
CA THR A 258 -6.48 -18.88 -4.07
C THR A 258 -6.91 -18.30 -2.74
N VAL A 259 -7.68 -19.06 -1.95
CA VAL A 259 -8.02 -18.66 -0.58
C VAL A 259 -6.76 -18.67 0.27
N ILE A 260 -6.43 -17.55 0.92
CA ILE A 260 -5.26 -17.43 1.80
C ILE A 260 -5.65 -17.53 3.27
N VAL A 261 -6.84 -17.01 3.63
CA VAL A 261 -7.37 -17.09 4.98
C VAL A 261 -8.90 -16.91 4.96
N GLY A 262 -9.59 -17.49 5.93
CA GLY A 262 -11.05 -17.50 6.00
C GLY A 262 -11.70 -18.57 5.11
N GLY A 263 -13.00 -18.42 4.86
CA GLY A 263 -13.78 -19.33 3.99
C GLY A 263 -14.52 -20.45 4.72
N ASN A 264 -14.49 -20.50 6.05
CA ASN A 264 -15.23 -21.44 6.88
C ASN A 264 -16.49 -20.82 7.52
N GLY A 265 -17.11 -19.86 6.82
CA GLY A 265 -18.29 -19.12 7.27
C GLY A 265 -17.99 -17.92 8.18
N SER A 266 -19.05 -17.24 8.58
CA SER A 266 -19.05 -16.12 9.53
C SER A 266 -18.91 -16.61 10.97
N GLY A 267 -18.03 -15.99 11.75
CA GLY A 267 -17.90 -16.26 13.18
C GLY A 267 -16.56 -15.81 13.75
N ALA A 268 -16.34 -16.18 15.02
CA ALA A 268 -15.13 -15.86 15.79
C ALA A 268 -14.18 -17.06 15.94
N GLU A 269 -14.52 -18.21 15.37
CA GLU A 269 -13.67 -19.41 15.44
C GLU A 269 -12.45 -19.31 14.52
N ALA A 270 -11.47 -20.19 14.72
CA ALA A 270 -10.28 -20.24 13.88
C ALA A 270 -10.63 -20.39 12.38
N ASN A 271 -10.06 -19.54 11.54
CA ASN A 271 -10.34 -19.44 10.10
C ASN A 271 -11.79 -19.05 9.73
N GLN A 272 -12.54 -18.40 10.63
CA GLN A 272 -13.78 -17.69 10.32
C GLN A 272 -13.55 -16.18 10.31
N PHE A 273 -14.31 -15.46 9.47
CA PHE A 273 -14.31 -14.00 9.46
C PHE A 273 -15.73 -13.48 9.38
N ASN A 274 -15.98 -12.34 10.01
CA ASN A 274 -17.17 -11.54 9.75
C ASN A 274 -16.75 -10.40 8.81
N PHE A 275 -17.15 -10.50 7.53
CA PHE A 275 -17.05 -9.39 6.57
C PHE A 275 -15.65 -8.74 6.48
N PRO A 276 -14.60 -9.50 6.09
CA PRO A 276 -13.23 -9.01 6.16
C PRO A 276 -13.01 -7.80 5.24
N THR A 277 -12.13 -6.90 5.67
CA THR A 277 -11.53 -5.85 4.84
C THR A 277 -10.03 -6.09 4.72
N VAL A 278 -9.46 -5.78 3.55
CA VAL A 278 -8.02 -5.84 3.28
C VAL A 278 -7.55 -4.45 2.92
N ARG A 279 -6.51 -3.99 3.60
CA ARG A 279 -5.81 -2.74 3.31
C ARG A 279 -4.32 -3.00 3.40
N ALA A 280 -3.54 -2.25 2.63
CA ALA A 280 -2.16 -2.01 3.01
C ALA A 280 -1.84 -0.54 2.87
N SER A 281 -1.02 -0.08 3.80
CA SER A 281 -0.42 1.24 3.76
C SER A 281 0.85 1.19 2.89
N LYS A 282 0.99 2.18 2.02
CA LYS A 282 2.27 2.55 1.44
C LYS A 282 2.95 3.53 2.38
N SER A 283 3.55 3.02 3.44
CA SER A 283 4.57 3.76 4.16
C SER A 283 5.90 3.02 3.96
N GLY A 284 6.96 3.80 3.76
CA GLY A 284 8.28 3.23 3.51
C GLY A 284 9.26 4.28 3.06
N LYS A 285 9.62 5.24 3.94
CA LYS A 285 10.93 5.91 3.81
C LYS A 285 11.98 5.01 4.46
N CYS A 286 13.07 4.69 3.77
CA CYS A 286 14.22 4.05 4.40
C CYS A 286 14.80 4.99 5.48
N THR A 287 14.62 4.69 6.76
CA THR A 287 15.18 5.49 7.86
C THR A 287 16.67 5.19 8.03
N ALA A 288 17.44 6.10 8.62
CA ALA A 288 18.87 5.91 8.88
C ALA A 288 19.18 4.66 9.72
N GLY A 289 18.29 4.31 10.66
CA GLY A 289 18.40 3.08 11.46
C GLY A 289 18.22 1.81 10.63
N LYS A 290 17.18 1.76 9.78
CA LYS A 290 16.93 0.66 8.83
C LYS A 290 18.09 0.50 7.83
N HIS A 291 18.68 1.62 7.40
CA HIS A 291 19.86 1.64 6.53
C HIS A 291 21.13 1.12 7.22
N HIS A 292 21.33 1.39 8.51
CA HIS A 292 22.49 0.92 9.28
C HIS A 292 22.47 -0.60 9.50
N VAL A 293 21.29 -1.17 9.78
CA VAL A 293 21.09 -2.62 9.94
C VAL A 293 21.42 -3.35 8.64
N PHE A 294 20.93 -2.86 7.49
CA PHE A 294 21.28 -3.39 6.16
C PHE A 294 22.79 -3.47 5.93
N LEU A 295 23.48 -2.36 6.19
CA LEU A 295 24.93 -2.25 5.99
C LEU A 295 25.70 -3.23 6.88
N ASN A 296 25.26 -3.43 8.12
CA ASN A 296 25.97 -4.30 9.06
C ASN A 296 25.65 -5.78 8.89
N GLU A 297 24.41 -6.15 8.58
CA GLU A 297 24.00 -7.55 8.59
C GLU A 297 24.12 -8.22 7.23
N VAL A 298 23.83 -7.49 6.15
CA VAL A 298 23.86 -8.05 4.78
C VAL A 298 25.22 -7.79 4.13
N LEU A 299 25.70 -6.54 4.17
CA LEU A 299 26.90 -6.16 3.44
C LEU A 299 28.20 -6.59 4.12
N ARG A 300 28.28 -6.67 5.47
CA ARG A 300 29.49 -7.20 6.13
C ARG A 300 29.74 -8.68 5.84
N GLN A 301 28.71 -9.48 5.60
CA GLN A 301 28.86 -10.89 5.22
C GLN A 301 29.52 -11.07 3.83
N LEU A 302 29.60 -9.99 3.05
CA LEU A 302 30.15 -9.98 1.69
C LEU A 302 31.57 -9.39 1.62
N VAL A 303 32.13 -8.93 2.74
CA VAL A 303 33.49 -8.39 2.83
C VAL A 303 34.51 -9.45 2.39
N GLY A 304 35.34 -9.12 1.41
CA GLY A 304 36.34 -10.03 0.82
C GLY A 304 35.89 -10.79 -0.44
N ARG A 305 34.65 -10.59 -0.93
CA ARG A 305 34.17 -11.16 -2.20
C ARG A 305 34.06 -10.08 -3.30
N LYS A 306 34.20 -10.47 -4.58
CA LYS A 306 33.85 -9.61 -5.72
C LYS A 306 32.33 -9.53 -5.84
N PHE A 307 31.78 -8.32 -5.83
CA PHE A 307 30.35 -8.06 -6.01
C PHE A 307 30.12 -6.69 -6.65
N LEU A 308 28.93 -6.51 -7.25
CA LEU A 308 28.44 -5.25 -7.78
C LEU A 308 27.25 -4.80 -6.93
N LEU A 309 27.34 -3.62 -6.31
CA LEU A 309 26.24 -3.04 -5.52
C LEU A 309 25.61 -1.89 -6.31
N LEU A 310 24.29 -1.97 -6.51
CA LEU A 310 23.50 -0.93 -7.17
C LEU A 310 22.77 -0.10 -6.10
N LEU A 311 23.16 1.16 -5.94
CA LEU A 311 22.52 2.08 -5.00
C LEU A 311 21.68 3.13 -5.75
N ASP A 312 20.43 3.29 -5.32
CA ASP A 312 19.57 4.41 -5.71
C ASP A 312 19.76 5.55 -4.69
N SER A 313 20.27 6.70 -5.14
CA SER A 313 20.45 7.84 -4.24
C SER A 313 19.20 8.71 -4.20
N TRP A 314 18.34 8.51 -3.19
CA TRP A 314 17.36 9.52 -2.81
C TRP A 314 17.91 10.39 -1.69
N LYS A 315 18.05 11.70 -1.97
CA LYS A 315 18.47 12.79 -1.08
C LYS A 315 19.60 12.46 -0.10
N THR A 316 20.85 12.57 -0.54
CA THR A 316 22.02 13.07 0.24
C THR A 316 22.17 12.67 1.74
N GLN A 317 21.61 11.54 2.18
CA GLN A 317 21.75 11.06 3.57
C GLN A 317 22.71 9.87 3.69
N ALA A 318 23.04 9.21 2.57
CA ALA A 318 24.12 8.25 2.55
C ALA A 318 25.45 9.00 2.55
N ASP A 319 26.08 9.11 3.72
CA ASP A 319 27.45 9.57 3.84
C ASP A 319 28.38 8.55 3.13
N LEU A 320 28.72 8.84 1.87
CA LEU A 320 29.54 7.98 1.01
C LEU A 320 30.93 7.72 1.59
N THR A 321 31.40 8.56 2.52
CA THR A 321 32.70 8.33 3.19
C THR A 321 32.64 7.12 4.13
N LYS A 322 31.49 6.82 4.72
CA LYS A 322 31.27 5.62 5.54
C LYS A 322 31.26 4.33 4.73
N PHE A 323 30.84 4.38 3.46
CA PHE A 323 30.90 3.23 2.56
C PHE A 323 32.35 2.84 2.23
N ARG A 324 33.22 3.84 1.94
CA ARG A 324 34.65 3.58 1.67
C ARG A 324 35.38 2.95 2.86
N ALA A 325 34.98 3.27 4.10
CA ALA A 325 35.57 2.68 5.29
C ALA A 325 35.21 1.20 5.50
N VAL A 326 34.11 0.72 4.93
CA VAL A 326 33.64 -0.68 5.05
C VAL A 326 34.26 -1.58 3.97
N PHE A 327 34.73 -1.01 2.85
CA PHE A 327 35.28 -1.77 1.70
C PHE A 327 36.75 -1.42 1.41
N PRO A 328 37.71 -2.02 2.14
CA PRO A 328 39.14 -1.74 1.96
C PRO A 328 39.78 -2.42 0.74
N ASN A 329 39.13 -3.40 0.10
CA ASN A 329 39.67 -4.13 -1.06
C ASN A 329 39.26 -3.50 -2.39
N GLN A 330 40.22 -3.28 -3.30
CA GLN A 330 40.02 -2.59 -4.59
C GLN A 330 39.31 -3.40 -5.68
N ASP A 331 38.89 -4.64 -5.38
CA ASP A 331 38.32 -5.58 -6.35
C ASP A 331 36.78 -5.54 -6.46
N SER A 332 36.10 -4.74 -5.64
CA SER A 332 34.63 -4.61 -5.65
C SER A 332 34.21 -3.27 -6.27
N GLN A 333 33.22 -3.30 -7.16
CA GLN A 333 32.72 -2.11 -7.87
C GLN A 333 31.37 -1.66 -7.30
N LEU A 334 31.21 -0.34 -7.14
CA LEU A 334 29.99 0.31 -6.65
C LEU A 334 29.42 1.18 -7.77
N LEU A 335 28.19 0.90 -8.20
CA LEU A 335 27.47 1.74 -9.16
C LEU A 335 26.37 2.49 -8.42
N ILE A 336 26.45 3.82 -8.48
CA ILE A 336 25.49 4.74 -7.88
C ILE A 336 24.74 5.41 -9.02
N PHE A 337 23.43 5.24 -9.08
CA PHE A 337 22.60 5.92 -10.05
C PHE A 337 22.16 7.30 -9.53
N PRO A 338 22.11 8.33 -10.40
CA PRO A 338 21.50 9.60 -10.06
C PRO A 338 20.00 9.45 -9.74
N GLU A 339 19.49 10.43 -8.98
CA GLU A 339 18.08 10.59 -8.62
C GLU A 339 17.13 10.29 -9.81
N GLY A 340 16.14 9.42 -9.58
CA GLY A 340 15.06 9.15 -10.54
C GLY A 340 15.37 8.11 -11.64
N SER A 341 16.55 7.51 -11.64
CA SER A 341 16.97 6.58 -12.71
C SER A 341 16.37 5.17 -12.59
N THR A 342 16.01 4.73 -11.38
CA THR A 342 15.53 3.37 -11.08
C THR A 342 14.06 3.14 -11.42
N GLY A 343 13.28 4.20 -11.58
CA GLY A 343 11.86 4.13 -11.96
C GLY A 343 11.60 3.55 -13.36
N TYR A 344 12.66 3.35 -14.15
CA TYR A 344 12.63 2.83 -15.52
C TYR A 344 13.12 1.39 -15.66
N ILE A 345 13.56 0.74 -14.58
CA ILE A 345 14.12 -0.63 -14.61
C ILE A 345 13.14 -1.58 -13.92
N GLN A 346 12.49 -2.46 -14.68
CA GLN A 346 11.58 -3.47 -14.15
C GLN A 346 12.35 -4.73 -13.68
N PRO A 347 11.81 -5.51 -12.73
CA PRO A 347 12.36 -6.83 -12.38
C PRO A 347 12.52 -7.78 -13.58
N GLN A 348 11.65 -7.64 -14.60
CA GLN A 348 11.71 -8.42 -15.84
C GLN A 348 12.76 -7.95 -16.86
N ASP A 349 13.20 -6.68 -16.79
CA ASP A 349 14.33 -6.20 -17.60
C ASP A 349 15.65 -6.79 -17.09
N ILE A 350 15.69 -7.13 -15.80
CA ILE A 350 16.80 -7.78 -15.09
C ILE A 350 16.77 -9.30 -15.32
N SER A 351 15.61 -9.95 -15.41
CA SER A 351 15.55 -11.41 -15.63
C SER A 351 15.91 -11.84 -17.07
N LEU A 352 15.90 -10.91 -18.03
CA LEU A 352 16.11 -11.17 -19.46
C LEU A 352 17.49 -10.72 -20.00
N PHE A 353 18.56 -10.70 -19.19
CA PHE A 353 19.95 -10.33 -19.58
C PHE A 353 20.55 -11.11 -20.79
N ARG A 354 20.04 -10.85 -22.00
CA ARG A 354 20.55 -11.38 -23.27
C ARG A 354 21.33 -10.37 -24.09
N SER A 355 21.35 -9.09 -23.75
CA SER A 355 22.06 -8.08 -24.55
C SER A 355 22.54 -6.89 -23.74
N TRP A 356 23.77 -6.98 -23.23
CA TRP A 356 24.51 -5.89 -22.57
C TRP A 356 24.55 -4.60 -23.43
N ARG A 357 24.61 -4.76 -24.77
CA ARG A 357 24.69 -3.66 -25.75
C ARG A 357 23.60 -2.60 -25.59
N PHE A 358 22.39 -2.98 -25.18
CA PHE A 358 21.24 -2.07 -25.04
C PHE A 358 21.30 -1.20 -23.77
N ILE A 359 22.01 -1.68 -22.74
CA ILE A 359 22.19 -0.98 -21.47
C ILE A 359 23.37 -0.01 -21.56
N HIS A 360 24.45 -0.39 -22.26
CA HIS A 360 25.60 0.47 -22.53
C HIS A 360 25.20 1.79 -23.21
N GLU A 361 24.38 1.72 -24.26
CA GLU A 361 23.92 2.90 -25.01
C GLU A 361 23.03 3.84 -24.18
N LYS A 362 22.39 3.35 -23.10
CA LYS A 362 21.54 4.18 -22.21
C LYS A 362 22.29 4.77 -21.00
N ILE A 363 23.43 4.21 -20.62
CA ILE A 363 24.12 4.53 -19.35
C ILE A 363 25.46 5.27 -19.56
N GLU A 364 25.92 5.44 -20.81
CA GLU A 364 27.22 6.05 -21.16
C GLU A 364 27.55 7.40 -20.48
N HIS A 365 26.55 8.14 -19.99
CA HIS A 365 26.72 9.45 -19.38
C HIS A 365 26.86 9.47 -17.84
N TYR A 366 26.79 8.32 -17.15
CA TYR A 366 26.64 8.31 -15.68
C TYR A 366 27.74 7.50 -14.97
N VAL A 367 28.75 8.26 -14.47
CA VAL A 367 29.76 7.98 -13.43
C VAL A 367 30.44 6.59 -13.43
N ARG A 368 31.72 6.56 -13.82
CA ARG A 368 32.65 5.43 -13.61
C ARG A 368 33.35 5.54 -12.26
N ILE A 369 33.42 4.44 -11.50
CA ILE A 369 34.39 4.29 -10.39
C ILE A 369 35.18 2.99 -10.58
N ASN A 370 36.50 3.16 -10.74
CA ASN A 370 37.61 2.22 -10.87
C ASN A 370 37.75 1.40 -12.17
N HIS A 371 38.95 1.51 -12.75
CA HIS A 371 39.38 0.99 -14.05
C HIS A 371 39.57 -0.54 -14.07
N THR A 372 38.48 -1.30 -14.19
CA THR A 372 38.57 -2.69 -14.62
C THR A 372 37.42 -3.00 -15.60
N GLU A 373 37.77 -3.33 -16.84
CA GLU A 373 36.81 -3.87 -17.81
C GLU A 373 36.31 -5.22 -17.30
N MET A 374 35.00 -5.34 -17.09
CA MET A 374 34.36 -6.60 -16.69
C MET A 374 34.03 -7.43 -17.93
N THR A 375 34.35 -8.73 -17.89
CA THR A 375 34.10 -9.66 -18.98
C THR A 375 32.81 -10.47 -18.76
N ILE A 376 32.22 -11.04 -19.81
CA ILE A 376 31.01 -11.88 -19.72
C ILE A 376 31.21 -13.09 -18.79
N SER A 377 32.45 -13.57 -18.64
CA SER A 377 32.83 -14.65 -17.72
C SER A 377 32.69 -14.31 -16.24
N ASP A 378 32.65 -13.02 -15.87
CA ASP A 378 32.51 -12.57 -14.49
C ASP A 378 31.06 -12.65 -13.97
N ARG A 379 30.13 -13.18 -14.78
CA ARG A 379 28.69 -13.37 -14.47
C ARG A 379 28.40 -14.08 -13.15
N GLN A 380 29.26 -14.99 -12.73
CA GLN A 380 29.10 -15.72 -11.46
C GLN A 380 29.34 -14.87 -10.20
N TYR A 381 30.03 -13.73 -10.34
CA TYR A 381 30.28 -12.78 -9.25
C TYR A 381 29.20 -11.69 -9.17
N PHE A 382 28.20 -11.71 -10.06
CA PHE A 382 26.99 -10.92 -9.89
C PHE A 382 26.19 -11.52 -8.75
N ILE A 383 26.41 -11.00 -7.55
CA ILE A 383 25.37 -11.10 -6.54
C ILE A 383 24.19 -10.31 -7.09
N HIS A 384 23.10 -11.02 -7.40
CA HIS A 384 21.79 -10.50 -7.77
C HIS A 384 21.23 -9.70 -6.59
N ILE A 385 21.82 -8.54 -6.32
CA ILE A 385 21.27 -7.57 -5.41
C ILE A 385 20.18 -6.88 -6.22
N HIS A 386 18.97 -7.47 -6.14
CA HIS A 386 17.68 -6.82 -6.40
C HIS A 386 17.73 -5.37 -5.91
N SER A 387 16.87 -4.47 -6.40
CA SER A 387 16.72 -3.09 -5.87
C SER A 387 16.43 -3.04 -4.35
N LEU A 388 17.44 -3.33 -3.54
CA LEU A 388 17.31 -3.84 -2.17
C LEU A 388 17.12 -2.71 -1.15
N ILE A 389 16.94 -1.48 -1.62
CA ILE A 389 17.15 -0.31 -0.77
C ILE A 389 15.84 0.32 -0.29
N HIS A 390 14.70 0.05 -0.92
CA HIS A 390 13.43 0.62 -0.43
C HIS A 390 12.53 -0.39 0.26
N ASP A 391 12.57 -1.65 -0.17
CA ASP A 391 11.44 -2.54 0.07
C ASP A 391 11.76 -3.69 1.07
N GLN A 392 12.98 -4.24 1.15
CA GLN A 392 13.26 -5.23 2.20
C GLN A 392 13.48 -4.62 3.59
N LEU A 393 13.92 -3.36 3.67
CA LEU A 393 14.14 -2.67 4.95
C LEU A 393 12.84 -2.16 5.59
N SER A 394 11.72 -2.30 4.89
CA SER A 394 10.37 -1.96 5.38
C SER A 394 9.49 -3.19 5.62
N ALA A 395 10.00 -4.41 5.45
CA ALA A 395 9.24 -5.64 5.69
C ALA A 395 9.43 -6.13 7.14
N PRO A 396 8.38 -6.54 7.88
CA PRO A 396 8.42 -6.91 9.31
C PRO A 396 9.18 -8.20 9.66
N GLN A 397 10.02 -8.72 8.74
CA GLN A 397 11.14 -9.58 9.13
C GLN A 397 12.42 -8.76 9.41
N PHE A 398 12.27 -7.42 9.42
CA PHE A 398 13.04 -6.40 10.13
C PHE A 398 12.10 -5.36 10.75
#